data_AF-A0AA43A4B5-F1
#
_entry.id   AF-A0AA43A4B5-F1
#
_cell.length_a   1.000
_cell.length_b   1.000
_cell.length_c   1.000
_cell.angle_alpha   90.00
_cell.angle_beta   90.00
_cell.angle_gamma   90.00
#
_symmetry.space_group_name_H-M   'P 1'
#
loop_
_entity.id
_entity.type
_entity.pdbx_description
1 polymer ?
#
loop_
_entity_poly.entity_id
_entity_poly.type
_entity_poly.pdbx_seq_one_letter_code
_entity_poly.pdbx_strand_id
1 'polypeptide(L)'
;MMRRVLLLSLLFVSCFVTYGFTADVVPSAIDQPGTQPQEVSNLESPDKCDNCHGGYNTATEPAFNWRGSMMANAGRDPIFWATLAVAEQDFDGAGDLCIRCHSTAGWLGGRSTPTDGSGLAAGDSDGVECDFCHKMTDPSNTDPILKGVMAAPFTANDPLNGEPFYGSGMASIWGGSEKLGPYSDAEARHQFMKNDFIRSVDFCGTCHDVSNPAVGNLAHNFGAQPEFLATEKAKLVQDISPNESPKNYTSKTAFNNKPYQYGVVERTFSEYKAGLVSQTLVDDYPNLPTDLQGGALKAIYEAATDFGTKSGNYADGDPRYYSCQTCHMRPVFGQGCNKNPPFRDDLPLHDMTGGNYWMPQAIKYLDTQGKLRLGGGLNSLQNAALEAASLRAK
;
A
#
# COMPACT_ATOMS: atom_id res chain seq x y z
N MET A 1 36.11 47.27 -54.64
CA MET A 1 34.94 46.50 -55.09
C MET A 1 34.95 45.17 -54.32
N MET A 2 34.01 45.01 -53.37
CA MET A 2 33.53 43.76 -52.71
C MET A 2 34.57 42.81 -52.08
N ARG A 3 34.83 42.85 -50.76
CA ARG A 3 34.13 42.11 -49.67
C ARG A 3 33.76 40.66 -50.00
N ARG A 4 34.41 39.71 -49.31
CA ARG A 4 33.80 38.51 -48.67
C ARG A 4 34.83 37.79 -47.79
N VAL A 5 34.78 38.08 -46.49
CA VAL A 5 35.38 37.26 -45.44
C VAL A 5 34.35 36.18 -45.11
N LEU A 6 34.66 34.91 -45.37
CA LEU A 6 33.86 33.79 -44.87
C LEU A 6 34.18 33.59 -43.39
N LEU A 7 33.25 34.01 -42.53
CA LEU A 7 33.16 33.49 -41.16
C LEU A 7 32.41 32.16 -41.22
N LEU A 8 33.12 31.05 -40.99
CA LEU A 8 32.51 29.77 -40.62
C LEU A 8 32.10 29.86 -39.15
N SER A 9 30.82 30.12 -38.90
CA SER A 9 30.20 29.93 -37.59
C SER A 9 30.00 28.44 -37.35
N LEU A 10 30.87 27.83 -36.55
CA LEU A 10 30.62 26.53 -35.93
C LEU A 10 29.49 26.71 -34.91
N LEU A 11 28.25 26.41 -35.31
CA LEU A 11 27.16 26.14 -34.39
C LEU A 11 27.42 24.77 -33.74
N PHE A 12 28.14 24.78 -32.61
CA PHE A 12 28.10 23.68 -31.66
C PHE A 12 26.69 23.66 -31.04
N VAL A 13 25.81 22.81 -31.58
CA VAL A 13 24.62 22.37 -30.85
C VAL A 13 25.13 21.54 -29.69
N SER A 14 25.27 22.19 -28.52
CA SER A 14 25.40 21.51 -27.25
C SER A 14 24.11 20.73 -27.03
N CYS A 15 24.06 19.46 -27.45
CA CYS A 15 23.18 18.49 -26.83
C CYS A 15 23.63 18.40 -25.37
N PHE A 16 23.00 19.21 -24.51
CA PHE A 16 22.96 18.92 -23.09
C PHE A 16 22.25 17.59 -22.95
N VAL A 17 23.02 16.51 -22.95
CA VAL A 17 22.60 15.26 -22.32
C VAL A 17 22.55 15.60 -20.85
N THR A 18 21.37 16.00 -20.37
CA THR A 18 21.07 15.97 -18.95
C THR A 18 21.19 14.51 -18.55
N TYR A 19 22.33 14.10 -18.01
CA TYR A 19 22.37 12.94 -17.15
C TYR A 19 21.39 13.25 -16.03
N GLY A 20 20.25 12.55 -16.01
CA GLY A 20 19.41 12.55 -14.82
C GLY A 20 20.29 12.03 -13.70
N PHE A 21 20.68 12.92 -12.79
CA PHE A 21 21.23 12.48 -11.53
C PHE A 21 20.06 11.84 -10.79
N THR A 22 20.11 10.53 -10.59
CA THR A 22 19.17 9.81 -9.74
C THR A 22 19.72 9.84 -8.32
N ALA A 23 18.91 10.14 -7.32
CA ALA A 23 19.37 10.09 -5.94
C ALA A 23 19.78 8.66 -5.54
N ASP A 24 21.07 8.48 -5.26
CA ASP A 24 21.61 7.31 -4.56
C ASP A 24 21.48 7.43 -3.04
N VAL A 25 21.01 8.59 -2.56
CA VAL A 25 20.83 8.91 -1.14
C VAL A 25 19.44 9.51 -0.95
N VAL A 26 18.58 8.80 -0.23
CA VAL A 26 17.26 9.29 0.14
C VAL A 26 17.41 10.50 1.09
N PRO A 27 16.82 11.67 0.81
CA PRO A 27 16.90 12.83 1.71
C PRO A 27 16.11 12.61 3.01
N SER A 28 16.52 13.26 4.11
CA SER A 28 15.79 13.13 5.39
C SER A 28 14.38 13.71 5.38
N ALA A 29 14.06 14.58 4.41
CA ALA A 29 12.71 15.02 4.14
C ALA A 29 11.78 13.90 3.64
N ILE A 30 12.31 12.83 3.04
CA ILE A 30 11.52 11.75 2.44
C ILE A 30 11.33 10.58 3.40
N ASP A 31 12.34 10.31 4.22
CA ASP A 31 12.33 9.25 5.22
C ASP A 31 11.02 9.25 6.04
N GLN A 32 10.41 8.08 6.21
CA GLN A 32 9.20 7.90 7.04
C GLN A 32 9.46 6.85 8.14
N PRO A 33 8.85 7.00 9.34
CA PRO A 33 8.82 5.97 10.37
C PRO A 33 8.30 4.60 9.90
N GLY A 34 8.48 3.57 10.73
CA GLY A 34 8.12 2.18 10.44
C GLY A 34 9.34 1.29 10.24
N THR A 35 9.11 0.03 9.89
CA THR A 35 10.19 -0.91 9.51
C THR A 35 10.99 -0.33 8.35
N GLN A 36 12.32 -0.28 8.50
CA GLN A 36 13.22 0.23 7.49
C GLN A 36 13.76 -0.88 6.58
N PRO A 37 14.31 -0.54 5.40
CA PRO A 37 14.94 -1.52 4.53
C PRO A 37 15.96 -2.39 5.25
N GLN A 38 15.95 -3.68 4.94
CA GLN A 38 16.85 -4.72 5.46
C GLN A 38 16.71 -5.05 6.96
N GLU A 39 15.77 -4.42 7.68
CA GLU A 39 15.44 -4.80 9.07
C GLU A 39 14.65 -6.11 9.14
N VAL A 40 13.88 -6.41 8.10
CA VAL A 40 13.17 -7.68 7.90
C VAL A 40 13.53 -8.23 6.52
N SER A 41 14.14 -9.41 6.48
CA SER A 41 14.71 -9.99 5.25
C SER A 41 14.12 -11.34 4.86
N ASN A 42 13.18 -11.87 5.65
CA ASN A 42 12.56 -13.18 5.43
C ASN A 42 11.23 -13.09 4.65
N LEU A 43 11.13 -12.14 3.71
CA LEU A 43 10.00 -12.03 2.79
C LEU A 43 10.15 -13.03 1.66
N GLU A 44 9.08 -13.75 1.37
CA GLU A 44 9.03 -14.77 0.32
C GLU A 44 8.26 -14.25 -0.88
N SER A 45 8.73 -14.60 -2.08
CA SER A 45 8.01 -14.29 -3.31
C SER A 45 6.62 -14.95 -3.32
N PRO A 46 5.60 -14.28 -3.92
CA PRO A 46 4.27 -14.84 -4.10
C PRO A 46 4.24 -16.24 -4.74
N ASP A 47 5.18 -16.57 -5.63
CA ASP A 47 5.29 -17.89 -6.26
C ASP A 47 5.45 -19.04 -5.24
N LYS A 48 6.04 -18.75 -4.07
CA LYS A 48 6.14 -19.75 -2.99
C LYS A 48 4.77 -20.04 -2.39
N CYS A 49 3.96 -19.00 -2.20
CA CYS A 49 2.60 -19.05 -1.66
C CYS A 49 1.65 -19.77 -2.64
N ASP A 50 1.79 -19.49 -3.94
CA ASP A 50 1.00 -20.05 -5.04
C ASP A 50 0.90 -21.58 -5.03
N ASN A 51 1.97 -22.26 -4.63
CA ASN A 51 2.01 -23.73 -4.57
C ASN A 51 0.88 -24.33 -3.73
N CYS A 52 0.36 -23.56 -2.76
CA CYS A 52 -0.76 -23.95 -1.92
C CYS A 52 -1.96 -23.01 -2.06
N HIS A 53 -1.74 -21.70 -2.18
CA HIS A 53 -2.80 -20.69 -2.18
C HIS A 53 -3.35 -20.35 -3.59
N GLY A 54 -2.95 -21.10 -4.61
CA GLY A 54 -3.49 -21.04 -5.96
C GLY A 54 -3.66 -22.40 -6.63
N GLY A 55 -4.22 -22.39 -7.84
CA GLY A 55 -4.32 -23.57 -8.71
C GLY A 55 -5.40 -24.58 -8.32
N TYR A 56 -6.45 -24.13 -7.62
CA TYR A 56 -7.63 -24.93 -7.28
C TYR A 56 -8.92 -24.23 -7.74
N ASN A 57 -9.47 -23.28 -6.99
CA ASN A 57 -10.74 -22.62 -7.31
C ASN A 57 -10.52 -21.13 -7.56
N THR A 58 -10.37 -20.74 -8.83
CA THR A 58 -10.12 -19.34 -9.24
C THR A 58 -11.21 -18.36 -8.81
N ALA A 59 -12.41 -18.83 -8.47
CA ALA A 59 -13.48 -17.97 -7.97
C ALA A 59 -13.28 -17.50 -6.52
N THR A 60 -12.49 -18.23 -5.72
CA THR A 60 -12.33 -17.96 -4.28
C THR A 60 -10.89 -18.02 -3.79
N GLU A 61 -9.96 -18.61 -4.56
CA GLU A 61 -8.59 -18.79 -4.12
C GLU A 61 -7.84 -17.46 -4.01
N PRO A 62 -6.95 -17.31 -3.01
CA PRO A 62 -6.23 -16.06 -2.80
C PRO A 62 -5.36 -15.64 -4.00
N ALA A 63 -4.53 -16.54 -4.52
CA ALA A 63 -3.48 -16.19 -5.47
C ALA A 63 -4.02 -15.61 -6.79
N PHE A 64 -5.00 -16.28 -7.42
CA PHE A 64 -5.57 -15.82 -8.69
C PHE A 64 -6.29 -14.48 -8.54
N ASN A 65 -7.03 -14.28 -7.44
CA ASN A 65 -7.75 -13.03 -7.22
C ASN A 65 -6.81 -11.87 -6.88
N TRP A 66 -5.80 -12.11 -6.04
CA TRP A 66 -4.77 -11.11 -5.73
C TRP A 66 -4.02 -10.71 -7.00
N ARG A 67 -3.62 -11.68 -7.83
CA ARG A 67 -2.85 -11.45 -9.07
C ARG A 67 -3.56 -10.56 -10.08
N GLY A 68 -4.89 -10.58 -10.10
CA GLY A 68 -5.68 -9.71 -10.96
C GLY A 68 -5.87 -8.29 -10.40
N SER A 69 -5.65 -8.10 -9.09
CA SER A 69 -5.84 -6.83 -8.41
C SER A 69 -4.74 -5.82 -8.71
N MET A 70 -4.99 -4.54 -8.38
CA MET A 70 -3.97 -3.52 -8.52
C MET A 70 -2.86 -3.62 -7.46
N MET A 71 -3.08 -4.31 -6.35
CA MET A 71 -2.02 -4.56 -5.36
C MET A 71 -0.90 -5.42 -5.96
N ALA A 72 -1.25 -6.52 -6.66
CA ALA A 72 -0.29 -7.38 -7.35
C ALA A 72 0.37 -6.73 -8.60
N ASN A 73 -0.15 -5.57 -9.01
CA ASN A 73 0.26 -4.89 -10.24
C ASN A 73 0.71 -3.45 -9.98
N ALA A 74 0.92 -3.06 -8.72
CA ALA A 74 1.32 -1.70 -8.35
C ALA A 74 2.69 -1.33 -8.95
N GLY A 75 3.61 -2.30 -9.05
CA GLY A 75 4.91 -2.14 -9.71
C GLY A 75 4.85 -2.23 -11.24
N ARG A 76 3.72 -2.68 -11.82
CA ARG A 76 3.49 -2.74 -13.28
C ARG A 76 2.69 -1.55 -13.80
N ASP A 77 2.16 -0.72 -12.91
CA ASP A 77 1.28 0.38 -13.25
C ASP A 77 2.05 1.48 -14.04
N PRO A 78 1.69 1.75 -15.31
CA PRO A 78 2.36 2.75 -16.12
C PRO A 78 2.10 4.19 -15.67
N ILE A 79 0.96 4.47 -15.01
CA ILE A 79 0.69 5.79 -14.43
C ILE A 79 1.62 6.00 -13.25
N PHE A 80 1.79 5.01 -12.38
CA PHE A 80 2.77 5.07 -11.29
C PHE A 80 4.17 5.42 -11.80
N TRP A 81 4.66 4.75 -12.83
CA TRP A 81 5.99 5.04 -13.37
C TRP A 81 6.11 6.43 -14.00
N ALA A 82 5.04 6.92 -14.64
CA ALA A 82 5.01 8.27 -15.18
C ALA A 82 5.01 9.34 -14.08
N THR A 83 4.23 9.15 -13.01
CA THR A 83 4.16 10.09 -11.89
C THR A 83 5.41 10.04 -11.02
N LEU A 84 6.01 8.86 -10.82
CA LEU A 84 7.31 8.70 -10.16
C LEU A 84 8.38 9.53 -10.86
N ALA A 85 8.45 9.46 -12.19
CA ALA A 85 9.42 10.21 -12.97
C ALA A 85 9.25 11.74 -12.83
N VAL A 86 8.01 12.23 -12.68
CA VAL A 86 7.74 13.65 -12.39
C VAL A 86 8.13 13.99 -10.96
N ALA A 87 7.77 13.16 -9.98
CA ALA A 87 8.10 13.38 -8.58
C ALA A 87 9.62 13.45 -8.34
N GLU A 88 10.40 12.57 -8.99
CA GLU A 88 11.87 12.60 -8.97
C GLU A 88 12.45 13.86 -9.62
N GLN A 89 11.80 14.40 -10.66
CA GLN A 89 12.24 15.66 -11.29
C GLN A 89 11.94 16.88 -10.41
N ASP A 90 10.81 16.86 -9.70
CA ASP A 90 10.39 17.94 -8.81
C ASP A 90 11.15 17.91 -7.47
N PHE A 91 11.47 16.72 -6.97
CA PHE A 91 12.24 16.52 -5.75
C PHE A 91 13.07 15.23 -5.85
N ASP A 92 14.37 15.39 -6.12
CA ASP A 92 15.33 14.29 -6.21
C ASP A 92 15.31 13.43 -4.92
N GLY A 93 15.03 12.14 -5.07
CA GLY A 93 14.88 11.20 -3.96
C GLY A 93 13.45 10.94 -3.49
N ALA A 94 12.43 11.66 -3.98
CA ALA A 94 11.04 11.48 -3.56
C ALA A 94 10.45 10.10 -3.91
N GLY A 95 11.00 9.45 -4.93
CA GLY A 95 10.57 8.16 -5.42
C GLY A 95 10.78 7.02 -4.43
N ASP A 96 11.68 7.16 -3.45
CA ASP A 96 11.79 6.19 -2.35
C ASP A 96 10.46 5.98 -1.62
N LEU A 97 9.75 7.09 -1.31
CA LEU A 97 8.42 7.05 -0.69
C LEU A 97 7.39 6.35 -1.58
N CYS A 98 7.47 6.55 -2.89
CA CYS A 98 6.51 5.96 -3.82
C CYS A 98 6.75 4.45 -3.95
N ILE A 99 8.01 4.03 -4.10
CA ILE A 99 8.42 2.62 -4.21
C ILE A 99 8.09 1.86 -2.93
N ARG A 100 8.13 2.50 -1.76
CA ARG A 100 7.71 1.93 -0.48
C ARG A 100 6.33 1.28 -0.50
N CYS A 101 5.38 1.86 -1.24
CA CYS A 101 4.02 1.34 -1.35
C CYS A 101 3.81 0.52 -2.64
N HIS A 102 4.46 0.90 -3.74
CA HIS A 102 4.22 0.30 -5.05
C HIS A 102 5.11 -0.90 -5.38
N SER A 103 6.11 -1.19 -4.55
CA SER A 103 7.04 -2.31 -4.69
C SER A 103 7.60 -2.66 -3.30
N THR A 104 6.74 -3.19 -2.42
CA THR A 104 7.00 -3.25 -0.97
C THR A 104 8.19 -4.16 -0.64
N ALA A 105 8.32 -5.31 -1.29
CA ALA A 105 9.47 -6.22 -1.11
C ALA A 105 10.77 -5.65 -1.70
N GLY A 106 10.68 -4.89 -2.80
CA GLY A 106 11.80 -4.15 -3.37
C GLY A 106 12.33 -3.10 -2.40
N TRP A 107 11.44 -2.28 -1.85
CA TRP A 107 11.79 -1.25 -0.86
C TRP A 107 12.35 -1.86 0.42
N LEU A 108 11.65 -2.84 1.03
CA LEU A 108 12.14 -3.55 2.23
C LEU A 108 13.46 -4.29 1.98
N GLY A 109 13.71 -4.72 0.75
CA GLY A 109 14.97 -5.32 0.32
C GLY A 109 16.13 -4.32 0.13
N GLY A 110 15.88 -3.02 0.27
CA GLY A 110 16.87 -1.96 0.03
C GLY A 110 17.15 -1.70 -1.44
N ARG A 111 16.20 -1.98 -2.33
CA ARG A 111 16.32 -1.79 -3.79
C ARG A 111 15.56 -0.57 -4.31
N SER A 112 15.11 0.31 -3.41
CA SER A 112 14.52 1.59 -3.78
C SER A 112 15.55 2.65 -4.14
N THR A 113 16.86 2.38 -3.98
CA THR A 113 17.92 3.23 -4.52
C THR A 113 18.59 2.56 -5.73
N PRO A 114 18.78 3.27 -6.86
CA PRO A 114 18.39 4.67 -7.09
C PRO A 114 16.87 4.89 -7.07
N THR A 115 16.43 6.06 -6.59
CA THR A 115 15.01 6.36 -6.27
C THR A 115 14.07 6.47 -7.46
N ASP A 116 14.62 6.45 -8.68
CA ASP A 116 13.86 6.28 -9.91
C ASP A 116 13.36 4.83 -10.13
N GLY A 117 13.74 3.90 -9.24
CA GLY A 117 13.36 2.49 -9.29
C GLY A 117 14.23 1.64 -10.21
N SER A 118 15.32 2.17 -10.78
CA SER A 118 16.25 1.40 -11.61
C SER A 118 17.00 0.29 -10.83
N GLY A 119 17.02 0.37 -9.50
CA GLY A 119 17.56 -0.66 -8.60
C GLY A 119 16.65 -1.88 -8.38
N LEU A 120 15.39 -1.82 -8.78
CA LEU A 120 14.42 -2.90 -8.57
C LEU A 120 14.74 -4.13 -9.45
N ALA A 121 14.56 -5.30 -8.85
CA ALA A 121 14.71 -6.59 -9.52
C ALA A 121 13.40 -7.00 -10.23
N ALA A 122 13.48 -7.97 -11.15
CA ALA A 122 12.29 -8.47 -11.87
C ALA A 122 11.18 -8.97 -10.92
N GLY A 123 11.55 -9.56 -9.78
CA GLY A 123 10.61 -10.04 -8.75
C GLY A 123 9.86 -8.93 -8.03
N ASP A 124 10.38 -7.69 -8.02
CA ASP A 124 9.76 -6.55 -7.33
C ASP A 124 8.55 -5.98 -8.11
N SER A 125 8.22 -6.59 -9.25
CA SER A 125 7.10 -6.17 -10.10
C SER A 125 5.72 -6.52 -9.53
N ASP A 126 5.67 -7.44 -8.56
CA ASP A 126 4.43 -7.92 -7.94
C ASP A 126 3.83 -6.94 -6.92
N GLY A 127 4.44 -5.77 -6.74
CA GLY A 127 3.86 -4.64 -6.04
C GLY A 127 3.71 -4.88 -4.54
N VAL A 128 2.48 -5.04 -4.08
CA VAL A 128 2.12 -5.36 -2.69
C VAL A 128 1.91 -6.86 -2.57
N GLU A 129 2.94 -7.54 -2.06
CA GLU A 129 3.03 -9.01 -2.02
C GLU A 129 2.35 -9.62 -0.79
N CYS A 130 2.09 -10.94 -0.86
CA CYS A 130 1.45 -11.71 0.21
C CYS A 130 2.12 -11.49 1.57
N ASP A 131 3.45 -11.61 1.60
CA ASP A 131 4.23 -11.53 2.83
C ASP A 131 4.23 -10.14 3.45
N PHE A 132 4.06 -9.08 2.67
CA PHE A 132 3.95 -7.73 3.22
C PHE A 132 2.68 -7.60 4.08
N CYS A 133 1.52 -8.01 3.54
CA CYS A 133 0.27 -7.98 4.29
C CYS A 133 0.26 -9.02 5.42
N HIS A 134 0.70 -10.25 5.14
CA HIS A 134 0.75 -11.35 6.10
C HIS A 134 1.92 -11.25 7.10
N LYS A 135 2.63 -10.13 7.15
CA LYS A 135 3.58 -9.83 8.23
C LYS A 135 3.35 -8.49 8.87
N MET A 136 2.38 -7.70 8.42
CA MET A 136 2.12 -6.40 9.02
C MET A 136 1.43 -6.56 10.38
N THR A 137 1.94 -5.84 11.38
CA THR A 137 1.39 -5.75 12.74
C THR A 137 0.90 -4.32 12.99
N ASP A 138 0.12 -4.13 14.05
CA ASP A 138 -0.29 -2.80 14.50
C ASP A 138 0.96 -2.00 14.95
N PRO A 139 1.22 -0.80 14.38
CA PRO A 139 2.31 0.06 14.81
C PRO A 139 2.25 0.48 16.29
N SER A 140 1.09 0.37 16.95
CA SER A 140 0.98 0.60 18.40
C SER A 140 1.91 -0.33 19.19
N ASN A 141 2.24 -1.51 18.65
CA ASN A 141 3.07 -2.55 19.29
C ASN A 141 2.61 -2.89 20.72
N THR A 142 1.30 -2.74 20.98
CA THR A 142 0.69 -3.00 22.28
C THR A 142 0.45 -4.49 22.54
N ASP A 143 0.36 -5.31 21.48
CA ASP A 143 0.29 -6.77 21.59
C ASP A 143 1.56 -7.31 22.29
N PRO A 144 1.43 -8.19 23.30
CA PRO A 144 2.58 -8.70 24.03
C PRO A 144 3.52 -9.59 23.20
N ILE A 145 3.05 -10.14 22.09
CA ILE A 145 3.77 -11.09 21.22
C ILE A 145 4.02 -10.46 19.84
N LEU A 146 2.96 -9.98 19.19
CA LEU A 146 2.99 -9.48 17.81
C LEU A 146 3.47 -8.03 17.73
N LYS A 147 4.78 -7.87 17.88
CA LYS A 147 5.47 -6.58 17.72
C LYS A 147 6.30 -6.58 16.45
N GLY A 148 5.94 -5.73 15.50
CA GLY A 148 6.73 -5.53 14.31
C GLY A 148 8.01 -4.73 14.59
N VAL A 149 8.98 -4.88 13.70
CA VAL A 149 10.30 -4.27 13.80
C VAL A 149 10.20 -2.79 13.43
N MET A 150 10.58 -1.90 14.34
CA MET A 150 10.69 -0.46 14.08
C MET A 150 11.83 0.10 14.94
N ALA A 151 13.05 0.15 14.40
CA ALA A 151 14.18 0.63 15.19
C ALA A 151 14.15 2.16 15.34
N ALA A 152 14.43 2.66 16.54
CA ALA A 152 14.57 4.10 16.75
C ALA A 152 15.66 4.68 15.82
N PRO A 153 15.42 5.83 15.17
CA PRO A 153 14.33 6.77 15.39
C PRO A 153 13.04 6.53 14.56
N PHE A 154 12.94 5.42 13.82
CA PHE A 154 11.83 5.12 12.89
C PHE A 154 10.64 4.41 13.54
N THR A 155 10.16 4.90 14.68
CA THR A 155 8.96 4.36 15.34
C THR A 155 7.69 4.99 14.76
N ALA A 156 6.79 4.19 14.17
CA ALA A 156 5.53 4.66 13.58
C ALA A 156 4.38 4.76 14.61
N ASN A 157 4.69 5.30 15.79
CA ASN A 157 3.69 5.61 16.82
C ASN A 157 4.14 6.81 17.65
N ASP A 158 3.19 7.43 18.32
CA ASP A 158 3.44 8.57 19.21
C ASP A 158 4.24 8.10 20.43
N PRO A 159 5.41 8.71 20.72
CA PRO A 159 6.30 8.26 21.79
C PRO A 159 5.75 8.51 23.21
N LEU A 160 4.72 9.35 23.35
CA LEU A 160 4.12 9.68 24.65
C LEU A 160 2.98 8.75 25.01
N ASN A 161 2.14 8.37 24.05
CA ASN A 161 0.92 7.58 24.31
C ASN A 161 0.83 6.26 23.53
N GLY A 162 1.77 5.97 22.63
CA GLY A 162 1.81 4.75 21.83
C GLY A 162 0.76 4.69 20.71
N GLU A 163 0.10 5.81 20.39
CA GLU A 163 -0.90 5.86 19.34
C GLU A 163 -0.26 5.59 17.96
N PRO A 164 -0.77 4.63 17.17
CA PRO A 164 -0.17 4.27 15.89
C PRO A 164 -0.31 5.38 14.84
N PHE A 165 0.69 5.47 13.97
CA PHE A 165 0.65 6.29 12.77
C PHE A 165 0.25 5.43 11.58
N TYR A 166 -0.90 5.76 10.99
CA TYR A 166 -1.42 5.12 9.78
C TYR A 166 -1.31 6.09 8.61
N GLY A 167 -0.47 5.75 7.63
CA GLY A 167 -0.32 6.51 6.39
C GLY A 167 1.11 6.48 5.88
N SER A 168 1.32 6.98 4.65
CA SER A 168 2.63 7.13 4.00
C SER A 168 3.51 5.87 4.04
N GLY A 169 2.89 4.69 4.04
CA GLY A 169 3.59 3.40 4.09
C GLY A 169 4.27 3.11 5.43
N MET A 170 3.91 3.78 6.53
CA MET A 170 4.48 3.61 7.88
C MET A 170 4.15 2.24 8.52
N ALA A 171 4.54 1.16 7.85
CA ALA A 171 4.24 -0.21 8.25
C ALA A 171 5.16 -0.69 9.38
N SER A 172 4.59 -1.49 10.28
CA SER A 172 5.33 -2.29 11.26
C SER A 172 5.29 -3.75 10.80
N ILE A 173 6.44 -4.36 10.54
CA ILE A 173 6.56 -5.68 9.92
C ILE A 173 7.14 -6.69 10.91
N TRP A 174 6.47 -7.83 11.05
CA TRP A 174 6.88 -8.98 11.84
C TRP A 174 8.15 -9.62 11.28
N GLY A 175 9.18 -9.71 12.13
CA GLY A 175 10.47 -10.34 11.77
C GLY A 175 10.48 -11.87 11.90
N GLY A 176 9.46 -12.48 12.50
CA GLY A 176 9.38 -13.93 12.67
C GLY A 176 9.00 -14.67 11.38
N SER A 177 9.00 -16.01 11.45
CA SER A 177 8.77 -16.88 10.29
C SER A 177 7.29 -17.14 10.02
N GLU A 178 6.44 -16.85 11.00
CA GLU A 178 4.99 -17.02 10.95
C GLU A 178 4.37 -16.11 9.89
N LYS A 179 3.41 -16.65 9.13
CA LYS A 179 2.48 -15.84 8.35
C LYS A 179 1.31 -15.45 9.24
N LEU A 180 1.06 -14.16 9.34
CA LEU A 180 -0.01 -13.58 10.14
C LEU A 180 -1.33 -13.67 9.36
N GLY A 181 -2.33 -14.24 10.00
CA GLY A 181 -3.68 -14.34 9.45
C GLY A 181 -4.70 -14.17 10.56
N PRO A 182 -5.98 -14.02 10.25
CA PRO A 182 -6.93 -13.68 11.29
C PRO A 182 -7.52 -14.90 12.02
N TYR A 183 -7.12 -16.11 11.62
CA TYR A 183 -7.66 -17.35 12.16
C TYR A 183 -6.67 -17.99 13.14
N SER A 184 -7.13 -18.32 14.35
CA SER A 184 -6.34 -19.04 15.36
C SER A 184 -6.29 -20.56 15.12
N ASP A 185 -7.14 -21.08 14.25
CA ASP A 185 -7.36 -22.52 14.03
C ASP A 185 -6.91 -22.99 12.64
N ALA A 186 -6.05 -22.24 11.95
CA ALA A 186 -5.66 -22.57 10.59
C ALA A 186 -4.87 -23.90 10.52
N GLU A 187 -5.25 -24.77 9.59
CA GLU A 187 -4.48 -25.97 9.26
C GLU A 187 -3.47 -25.65 8.14
N ALA A 188 -2.30 -25.11 8.52
CA ALA A 188 -1.27 -24.65 7.59
C ALA A 188 -0.10 -25.64 7.44
N ARG A 189 0.57 -25.59 6.28
CA ARG A 189 1.83 -26.33 5.99
C ARG A 189 3.09 -25.49 6.24
N HIS A 190 2.91 -24.30 6.80
CA HIS A 190 3.96 -23.40 7.26
C HIS A 190 3.54 -22.83 8.63
N GLN A 191 4.48 -22.18 9.34
CA GLN A 191 4.16 -21.52 10.61
C GLN A 191 3.16 -20.37 10.36
N PHE A 192 2.20 -20.21 11.27
CA PHE A 192 1.23 -19.13 11.24
C PHE A 192 0.96 -18.61 12.65
N MET A 193 0.41 -17.40 12.74
CA MET A 193 -0.05 -16.82 14.00
C MET A 193 -1.33 -16.02 13.75
N LYS A 194 -2.29 -16.07 14.68
CA LYS A 194 -3.47 -15.19 14.64
C LYS A 194 -3.00 -13.74 14.83
N ASN A 195 -3.43 -12.83 13.98
CA ASN A 195 -3.22 -11.39 14.10
C ASN A 195 -4.54 -10.67 13.90
N ASP A 196 -4.99 -9.93 14.92
CA ASP A 196 -6.25 -9.20 14.84
C ASP A 196 -6.13 -7.92 13.99
N PHE A 197 -4.92 -7.35 13.90
CA PHE A 197 -4.68 -6.16 13.08
C PHE A 197 -4.98 -6.39 11.61
N ILE A 198 -4.76 -7.61 11.08
CA ILE A 198 -5.02 -7.92 9.67
C ILE A 198 -6.50 -7.83 9.28
N ARG A 199 -7.43 -7.83 10.24
CA ARG A 199 -8.88 -7.60 10.02
C ARG A 199 -9.34 -6.23 10.50
N SER A 200 -8.45 -5.45 11.11
CA SER A 200 -8.77 -4.14 11.65
C SER A 200 -9.25 -3.19 10.55
N VAL A 201 -10.20 -2.33 10.92
CA VAL A 201 -10.61 -1.19 10.09
C VAL A 201 -9.44 -0.25 9.76
N ASP A 202 -8.37 -0.32 10.53
CA ASP A 202 -7.18 0.54 10.41
C ASP A 202 -6.08 -0.03 9.51
N PHE A 203 -6.15 -1.32 9.13
CA PHE A 203 -5.08 -2.01 8.42
C PHE A 203 -4.67 -1.34 7.11
N CYS A 204 -5.66 -0.94 6.30
CA CYS A 204 -5.42 -0.31 5.00
C CYS A 204 -4.93 1.14 5.14
N GLY A 205 -5.11 1.74 6.32
CA GLY A 205 -4.65 3.09 6.63
C GLY A 205 -3.15 3.23 6.60
N THR A 206 -2.38 2.15 6.79
CA THR A 206 -0.91 2.15 6.63
C THR A 206 -0.45 2.76 5.31
N CYS A 207 -1.23 2.61 4.24
CA CYS A 207 -0.89 3.11 2.90
C CYS A 207 -1.88 4.16 2.36
N HIS A 208 -3.18 4.06 2.66
CA HIS A 208 -4.24 4.86 2.02
C HIS A 208 -4.56 6.20 2.73
N ASP A 209 -3.57 6.75 3.41
CA ASP A 209 -3.51 8.17 3.80
C ASP A 209 -2.11 8.63 3.41
N VAL A 210 -1.98 9.54 2.45
CA VAL A 210 -0.68 9.91 1.88
C VAL A 210 -0.38 11.36 2.18
N SER A 211 0.73 11.58 2.87
CA SER A 211 1.22 12.90 3.22
C SER A 211 2.58 13.12 2.59
N ASN A 212 2.69 14.22 1.86
CA ASN A 212 3.88 14.72 1.19
C ASN A 212 4.89 15.24 2.23
N PRO A 213 5.98 14.51 2.48
CA PRO A 213 6.95 14.90 3.47
C PRO A 213 8.02 15.84 2.88
N ALA A 214 8.11 15.93 1.54
CA ALA A 214 9.09 16.74 0.83
C ALA A 214 8.75 18.24 0.88
N VAL A 215 7.55 18.58 0.40
CA VAL A 215 7.09 19.99 0.27
C VAL A 215 5.89 20.30 1.15
N GLY A 216 5.14 19.29 1.57
CA GLY A 216 4.04 19.48 2.53
C GLY A 216 4.56 20.11 3.82
N ASN A 217 5.74 19.67 4.27
CA ASN A 217 6.44 20.21 5.43
C ASN A 217 6.93 21.66 5.24
N LEU A 218 7.01 22.16 4.00
CA LEU A 218 7.42 23.54 3.68
C LEU A 218 6.24 24.47 3.39
N ALA A 219 5.05 23.90 3.16
CA ALA A 219 3.85 24.67 2.85
C ALA A 219 3.36 25.48 4.06
N HIS A 220 2.53 26.50 3.81
CA HIS A 220 1.91 27.28 4.89
C HIS A 220 1.15 26.35 5.85
N ASN A 221 1.47 26.42 7.14
CA ASN A 221 1.01 25.48 8.17
C ASN A 221 1.28 23.99 7.87
N PHE A 222 2.40 23.67 7.22
CA PHE A 222 2.82 22.28 6.94
C PHE A 222 1.81 21.51 6.10
N GLY A 223 1.05 22.20 5.25
CA GLY A 223 0.00 21.58 4.43
C GLY A 223 -1.22 21.10 5.23
N ALA A 224 -1.33 21.45 6.51
CA ALA A 224 -2.48 21.13 7.34
C ALA A 224 -3.70 22.00 7.01
N GLN A 225 -4.91 21.44 7.14
CA GLN A 225 -6.15 22.18 6.91
C GLN A 225 -6.41 23.23 8.01
N PRO A 226 -6.95 24.43 7.69
CA PRO A 226 -7.15 25.53 8.64
C PRO A 226 -7.99 25.19 9.87
N GLU A 227 -9.01 24.36 9.70
CA GLU A 227 -9.96 23.98 10.75
C GLU A 227 -9.31 23.07 11.79
N PHE A 228 -8.40 22.18 11.36
CA PHE A 228 -7.60 21.33 12.25
C PHE A 228 -6.62 22.15 13.09
N LEU A 229 -6.06 23.22 12.50
CA LEU A 229 -5.13 24.12 13.17
C LEU A 229 -5.81 24.98 14.26
N ALA A 230 -7.11 25.23 14.15
CA ALA A 230 -7.84 26.03 15.15
C ALA A 230 -7.85 25.35 16.54
N THR A 231 -7.72 24.02 16.60
CA THR A 231 -7.76 23.25 17.85
C THR A 231 -6.41 22.64 18.26
N GLU A 232 -5.52 22.34 17.32
CA GLU A 232 -4.31 21.53 17.59
C GLU A 232 -2.98 22.16 17.12
N LYS A 233 -2.99 23.38 16.54
CA LYS A 233 -1.78 24.02 15.97
C LYS A 233 -0.60 24.17 16.94
N ALA A 234 -0.87 24.28 18.24
CA ALA A 234 0.18 24.40 19.26
C ALA A 234 0.97 23.10 19.50
N LYS A 235 0.52 21.96 18.98
CA LYS A 235 1.14 20.65 19.21
C LYS A 235 1.91 20.10 17.99
N LEU A 236 1.80 20.73 16.83
CA LEU A 236 2.48 20.25 15.63
C LEU A 236 3.97 20.57 15.66
N VAL A 237 4.79 19.56 15.41
CA VAL A 237 6.24 19.73 15.26
C VAL A 237 6.56 20.11 13.82
N GLN A 238 7.28 21.23 13.69
CA GLN A 238 7.60 21.86 12.42
C GLN A 238 8.96 21.39 11.94
N ASP A 239 9.05 21.06 10.65
CA ASP A 239 10.35 20.85 10.02
C ASP A 239 11.11 22.19 9.93
N ILE A 240 12.30 22.23 10.50
CA ILE A 240 13.14 23.43 10.58
C ILE A 240 14.11 23.48 9.38
N SER A 241 14.41 22.35 8.74
CA SER A 241 15.30 22.27 7.57
C SER A 241 15.06 20.98 6.79
N PRO A 242 14.65 21.01 5.51
CA PRO A 242 14.24 19.81 4.77
C PRO A 242 15.34 18.73 4.72
N ASN A 243 16.60 19.11 4.56
CA ASN A 243 17.70 18.14 4.47
C ASN A 243 18.82 18.50 5.45
N GLU A 244 19.09 17.61 6.40
CA GLU A 244 20.17 17.75 7.38
C GLU A 244 21.26 16.69 7.13
N SER A 245 22.52 17.06 7.35
CA SER A 245 23.67 16.15 7.27
C SER A 245 24.55 16.31 8.51
N PRO A 246 24.65 15.31 9.40
CA PRO A 246 23.99 14.00 9.33
C PRO A 246 22.46 14.10 9.42
N LYS A 247 21.75 13.07 8.94
CA LYS A 247 20.29 13.02 9.06
C LYS A 247 19.88 13.12 10.53
N ASN A 248 18.88 13.96 10.80
CA ASN A 248 18.29 14.14 12.12
C ASN A 248 16.78 14.29 11.99
N TYR A 249 16.07 13.50 12.80
CA TYR A 249 14.63 13.32 12.70
C TYR A 249 13.84 14.00 13.83
N THR A 250 14.54 14.61 14.80
CA THR A 250 13.93 15.22 15.99
C THR A 250 12.93 16.31 15.64
N SER A 251 13.16 17.07 14.57
CA SER A 251 12.27 18.12 14.07
C SER A 251 11.45 17.68 12.85
N LYS A 252 11.57 16.44 12.36
CA LYS A 252 10.92 16.03 11.12
C LYS A 252 9.44 15.84 11.32
N THR A 253 8.63 16.55 10.53
CA THR A 253 7.17 16.52 10.65
C THR A 253 6.62 15.10 10.50
N ALA A 254 7.18 14.28 9.61
CA ALA A 254 6.78 12.88 9.42
C ALA A 254 7.02 11.96 10.63
N PHE A 255 7.93 12.33 11.54
CA PHE A 255 8.27 11.53 12.72
C PHE A 255 7.54 12.00 13.99
N ASN A 256 6.95 13.19 13.95
CA ASN A 256 6.44 13.86 15.14
C ASN A 256 4.95 14.24 15.02
N ASN A 257 4.33 13.98 13.88
CA ASN A 257 2.92 14.24 13.64
C ASN A 257 2.30 13.02 12.96
N LYS A 258 1.02 12.79 13.22
CA LYS A 258 0.26 11.74 12.53
C LYS A 258 0.20 12.07 11.04
N PRO A 259 0.18 11.07 10.14
CA PRO A 259 0.16 11.30 8.69
C PRO A 259 -0.93 12.30 8.29
N TYR A 260 -2.13 12.16 8.85
CA TYR A 260 -3.23 13.05 8.53
C TYR A 260 -3.06 14.53 8.98
N GLN A 261 -2.01 14.89 9.70
CA GLN A 261 -1.85 16.23 10.27
C GLN A 261 -0.99 17.17 9.41
N TYR A 262 -0.37 16.68 8.32
CA TYR A 262 0.53 17.46 7.49
C TYR A 262 0.49 17.03 6.01
N GLY A 263 0.98 17.90 5.12
CA GLY A 263 1.38 17.58 3.75
C GLY A 263 0.37 16.84 2.88
N VAL A 264 -0.92 17.08 3.04
CA VAL A 264 -1.98 16.24 2.46
C VAL A 264 -1.86 16.01 0.95
N VAL A 265 -1.85 14.73 0.53
CA VAL A 265 -1.99 14.30 -0.87
C VAL A 265 -3.23 13.44 -1.06
N GLU A 266 -3.41 12.41 -0.23
CA GLU A 266 -4.56 11.49 -0.26
C GLU A 266 -5.15 11.38 1.15
N ARG A 267 -6.48 11.41 1.24
CA ARG A 267 -7.24 11.40 2.50
C ARG A 267 -8.19 10.20 2.64
N THR A 268 -8.05 9.20 1.77
CA THR A 268 -9.03 8.12 1.64
C THR A 268 -9.31 7.42 2.97
N PHE A 269 -8.27 7.07 3.72
CA PHE A 269 -8.41 6.43 5.02
C PHE A 269 -8.91 7.40 6.11
N SER A 270 -8.34 8.60 6.20
CA SER A 270 -8.72 9.54 7.26
C SER A 270 -10.15 10.09 7.08
N GLU A 271 -10.62 10.31 5.85
CA GLU A 271 -12.02 10.63 5.54
C GLU A 271 -12.96 9.47 5.87
N TYR A 272 -12.57 8.24 5.52
CA TYR A 272 -13.31 7.03 5.90
C TYR A 272 -13.47 6.91 7.42
N LYS A 273 -12.38 7.13 8.17
CA LYS A 273 -12.37 7.08 9.65
C LYS A 273 -13.15 8.22 10.31
N ALA A 274 -13.20 9.39 9.67
CA ALA A 274 -13.98 10.53 10.16
C ALA A 274 -15.49 10.33 9.96
N GLY A 275 -15.88 9.47 9.01
CA GLY A 275 -17.28 9.12 8.75
C GLY A 275 -17.87 8.08 9.69
N LEU A 276 -19.19 7.86 9.57
CA LEU A 276 -19.90 6.80 10.31
C LEU A 276 -19.68 5.41 9.72
N VAL A 277 -19.24 5.29 8.47
CA VAL A 277 -19.07 4.00 7.77
C VAL A 277 -18.14 3.09 8.56
N SER A 278 -16.99 3.59 9.01
CA SER A 278 -16.00 2.80 9.78
C SER A 278 -16.48 2.33 11.15
N GLN A 279 -17.62 2.86 11.62
CA GLN A 279 -18.23 2.57 12.92
C GLN A 279 -19.53 1.77 12.77
N THR A 280 -19.99 1.56 11.53
CA THR A 280 -21.25 0.88 11.22
C THR A 280 -21.01 -0.62 11.14
N LEU A 281 -21.75 -1.41 11.93
CA LEU A 281 -21.71 -2.86 11.81
C LEU A 281 -22.39 -3.30 10.52
N VAL A 282 -21.88 -4.38 9.91
CA VAL A 282 -22.50 -4.97 8.73
C VAL A 282 -23.93 -5.42 9.04
N ASP A 283 -24.17 -5.97 10.23
CA ASP A 283 -25.51 -6.37 10.70
C ASP A 283 -26.51 -5.22 10.83
N ASP A 284 -26.05 -3.97 10.95
CA ASP A 284 -26.93 -2.80 11.04
C ASP A 284 -27.47 -2.36 9.68
N TYR A 285 -27.04 -2.98 8.57
CA TYR A 285 -27.48 -2.65 7.22
C TYR A 285 -29.01 -2.49 7.05
N PRO A 286 -29.86 -3.39 7.57
CA PRO A 286 -31.32 -3.25 7.42
C PRO A 286 -31.89 -2.01 8.12
N ASN A 287 -31.15 -1.43 9.06
CA ASN A 287 -31.54 -0.24 9.82
C ASN A 287 -30.96 1.06 9.24
N LEU A 288 -30.14 0.98 8.18
CA LEU A 288 -29.59 2.16 7.54
C LEU A 288 -30.69 2.99 6.85
N PRO A 289 -30.48 4.31 6.70
CA PRO A 289 -31.28 5.15 5.82
C PRO A 289 -31.48 4.53 4.44
N THR A 290 -32.68 4.68 3.84
CA THR A 290 -33.05 4.02 2.58
C THR A 290 -32.09 4.32 1.42
N ASP A 291 -31.52 5.52 1.38
CA ASP A 291 -30.53 5.94 0.38
C ASP A 291 -29.17 5.24 0.54
N LEU A 292 -28.89 4.65 1.70
CA LEU A 292 -27.70 3.82 1.97
C LEU A 292 -27.95 2.32 1.80
N GLN A 293 -29.21 1.90 1.60
CA GLN A 293 -29.59 0.49 1.42
C GLN A 293 -29.40 0.02 -0.03
N GLY A 294 -28.17 0.10 -0.53
CA GLY A 294 -27.83 -0.32 -1.89
C GLY A 294 -26.33 -0.46 -2.12
N GLY A 295 -25.96 -0.65 -3.39
CA GLY A 295 -24.58 -0.64 -3.85
C GLY A 295 -23.65 -1.58 -3.07
N ALA A 296 -22.47 -1.08 -2.73
CA ALA A 296 -21.44 -1.84 -2.04
C ALA A 296 -21.88 -2.32 -0.64
N LEU A 297 -22.58 -1.48 0.12
CA LEU A 297 -23.03 -1.83 1.48
C LEU A 297 -23.97 -3.04 1.44
N LYS A 298 -24.94 -3.03 0.51
CA LYS A 298 -25.85 -4.16 0.28
C LYS A 298 -25.10 -5.43 -0.11
N ALA A 299 -24.16 -5.33 -1.06
CA ALA A 299 -23.41 -6.48 -1.53
C ALA A 299 -22.56 -7.13 -0.42
N ILE A 300 -22.01 -6.33 0.49
CA ILE A 300 -21.24 -6.80 1.65
C ILE A 300 -22.18 -7.46 2.67
N TYR A 301 -23.31 -6.80 2.99
CA TYR A 301 -24.32 -7.38 3.87
C TYR A 301 -24.77 -8.74 3.35
N GLU A 302 -25.19 -8.83 2.08
CA GLU A 302 -25.66 -10.08 1.49
C GLU A 302 -24.58 -11.17 1.49
N ALA A 303 -23.32 -10.82 1.22
CA ALA A 303 -22.22 -11.78 1.26
C ALA A 303 -21.92 -12.27 2.69
N ALA A 304 -21.89 -11.36 3.67
CA ALA A 304 -21.55 -11.69 5.05
C ALA A 304 -22.67 -12.45 5.78
N THR A 305 -23.93 -12.09 5.50
CA THR A 305 -25.12 -12.63 6.18
C THR A 305 -25.78 -13.77 5.43
N ASP A 306 -25.26 -14.18 4.27
CA ASP A 306 -25.95 -15.06 3.33
C ASP A 306 -27.39 -14.58 3.09
N PHE A 307 -27.52 -13.37 2.56
CA PHE A 307 -28.81 -12.71 2.30
C PHE A 307 -29.72 -12.58 3.54
N GLY A 308 -29.12 -12.37 4.71
CA GLY A 308 -29.84 -12.16 5.98
C GLY A 308 -30.19 -13.45 6.73
N THR A 309 -29.67 -14.61 6.34
CA THR A 309 -29.94 -15.89 7.02
C THR A 309 -29.08 -16.10 8.27
N LYS A 310 -27.96 -15.36 8.40
CA LYS A 310 -27.05 -15.38 9.56
C LYS A 310 -26.55 -13.97 9.91
N SER A 311 -25.87 -13.85 11.06
CA SER A 311 -25.14 -12.62 11.42
C SER A 311 -24.00 -12.35 10.44
N GLY A 312 -23.72 -11.07 10.22
CA GLY A 312 -22.66 -10.54 9.37
C GLY A 312 -21.31 -10.45 10.07
N ASN A 313 -21.25 -10.78 11.36
CA ASN A 313 -20.00 -10.89 12.12
C ASN A 313 -19.04 -11.94 11.53
N TYR A 314 -17.78 -11.91 11.98
CA TYR A 314 -16.83 -12.95 11.61
C TYR A 314 -17.23 -14.31 12.21
N ALA A 315 -16.74 -15.41 11.61
CA ALA A 315 -17.15 -16.76 12.03
C ALA A 315 -16.70 -17.11 13.46
N ASP A 316 -15.67 -16.42 13.98
CA ASP A 316 -15.21 -16.51 15.37
C ASP A 316 -16.04 -15.65 16.35
N GLY A 317 -17.03 -14.91 15.86
CA GLY A 317 -17.94 -14.07 16.63
C GLY A 317 -17.51 -12.60 16.74
N ASP A 318 -16.33 -12.23 16.22
CA ASP A 318 -15.86 -10.84 16.27
C ASP A 318 -16.76 -9.92 15.42
N PRO A 319 -17.06 -8.69 15.88
CA PRO A 319 -17.88 -7.76 15.12
C PRO A 319 -17.27 -7.42 13.76
N ARG A 320 -18.10 -7.42 12.71
CA ARG A 320 -17.69 -6.96 11.38
C ARG A 320 -18.23 -5.57 11.11
N TYR A 321 -17.33 -4.60 10.95
CA TYR A 321 -17.65 -3.24 10.52
C TYR A 321 -17.48 -3.08 9.01
N TYR A 322 -18.16 -2.11 8.41
CA TYR A 322 -17.83 -1.68 7.06
C TYR A 322 -16.43 -1.08 7.02
N SER A 323 -15.49 -1.81 6.42
CA SER A 323 -14.10 -1.44 6.24
C SER A 323 -13.64 -1.56 4.79
N CYS A 324 -12.47 -0.99 4.48
CA CYS A 324 -11.79 -1.18 3.20
C CYS A 324 -11.73 -2.67 2.83
N GLN A 325 -11.35 -3.54 3.77
CA GLN A 325 -11.32 -4.98 3.55
C GLN A 325 -12.71 -5.59 3.37
N THR A 326 -13.75 -5.16 4.09
CA THR A 326 -15.08 -5.72 3.80
C THR A 326 -15.56 -5.41 2.38
N CYS A 327 -15.19 -4.24 1.84
CA CYS A 327 -15.53 -3.84 0.47
C CYS A 327 -14.67 -4.54 -0.60
N HIS A 328 -13.36 -4.60 -0.37
CA HIS A 328 -12.34 -5.08 -1.31
C HIS A 328 -11.84 -6.51 -1.05
N MET A 329 -12.29 -7.12 0.03
CA MET A 329 -12.00 -8.50 0.41
C MET A 329 -13.23 -9.19 1.01
N ARG A 330 -14.36 -9.08 0.29
CA ARG A 330 -15.67 -9.59 0.72
C ARG A 330 -15.56 -11.05 1.18
N PRO A 331 -16.30 -11.44 2.24
CA PRO A 331 -16.30 -12.82 2.69
C PRO A 331 -16.90 -13.72 1.62
N VAL A 332 -16.26 -14.87 1.41
CA VAL A 332 -16.75 -15.94 0.54
C VAL A 332 -16.66 -17.28 1.27
N PHE A 333 -17.51 -18.22 0.85
CA PHE A 333 -17.36 -19.62 1.25
C PHE A 333 -16.19 -20.25 0.48
N GLY A 334 -15.21 -20.81 1.18
CA GLY A 334 -14.09 -21.45 0.51
C GLY A 334 -13.00 -21.99 1.43
N GLN A 335 -11.94 -22.51 0.80
CA GLN A 335 -10.74 -22.99 1.48
C GLN A 335 -9.59 -22.02 1.24
N GLY A 336 -8.72 -21.86 2.24
CA GLY A 336 -7.55 -20.99 2.13
C GLY A 336 -6.44 -21.54 1.23
N CYS A 337 -6.39 -22.85 0.96
CA CYS A 337 -5.36 -23.48 0.13
C CYS A 337 -5.80 -24.85 -0.42
N ASN A 338 -5.02 -25.38 -1.36
CA ASN A 338 -5.22 -26.67 -2.03
C ASN A 338 -4.74 -27.90 -1.22
N LYS A 339 -4.49 -27.75 0.09
CA LYS A 339 -3.99 -28.83 0.98
C LYS A 339 -5.07 -29.39 1.91
N ASN A 340 -6.32 -29.29 1.48
CA ASN A 340 -7.52 -29.71 2.21
C ASN A 340 -7.67 -29.08 3.62
N PRO A 341 -7.49 -27.76 3.79
CA PRO A 341 -7.81 -27.11 5.04
C PRO A 341 -9.34 -27.09 5.27
N PRO A 342 -9.81 -26.71 6.46
CA PRO A 342 -11.23 -26.47 6.69
C PRO A 342 -11.84 -25.48 5.69
N PHE A 343 -13.10 -25.71 5.32
CA PHE A 343 -13.90 -24.69 4.65
C PHE A 343 -14.29 -23.61 5.65
N ARG A 344 -14.31 -22.36 5.18
CA ARG A 344 -14.72 -21.20 5.96
C ARG A 344 -15.81 -20.43 5.25
N ASP A 345 -16.76 -19.95 6.03
CA ASP A 345 -17.90 -19.14 5.58
C ASP A 345 -17.53 -17.66 5.38
N ASP A 346 -16.36 -17.26 5.85
CA ASP A 346 -15.92 -15.87 5.92
C ASP A 346 -14.51 -15.66 5.34
N LEU A 347 -14.07 -16.54 4.43
CA LEU A 347 -12.76 -16.44 3.81
C LEU A 347 -12.65 -15.11 3.05
N PRO A 348 -11.63 -14.27 3.31
CA PRO A 348 -11.45 -13.04 2.56
C PRO A 348 -11.14 -13.33 1.09
N LEU A 349 -12.03 -12.95 0.18
CA LEU A 349 -11.77 -13.01 -1.26
C LEU A 349 -10.68 -11.99 -1.55
N HIS A 350 -9.48 -12.41 -1.97
CA HIS A 350 -8.37 -11.47 -2.21
C HIS A 350 -8.56 -10.65 -3.51
N ASP A 351 -9.70 -9.99 -3.68
CA ASP A 351 -10.09 -9.23 -4.87
C ASP A 351 -10.01 -7.71 -4.62
N MET A 352 -8.78 -7.21 -4.52
CA MET A 352 -8.49 -5.79 -4.34
C MET A 352 -8.53 -5.00 -5.67
N THR A 353 -9.37 -5.41 -6.61
CA THR A 353 -9.52 -4.74 -7.92
C THR A 353 -10.32 -3.44 -7.80
N GLY A 354 -11.32 -3.42 -6.90
CA GLY A 354 -12.24 -2.28 -6.78
C GLY A 354 -12.98 -2.00 -8.10
N GLY A 355 -13.24 -0.73 -8.39
CA GLY A 355 -13.85 -0.29 -9.65
C GLY A 355 -12.87 -0.14 -10.82
N ASN A 356 -11.62 -0.60 -10.69
CA ASN A 356 -10.59 -0.37 -11.70
C ASN A 356 -10.64 -1.44 -12.81
N TYR A 357 -11.49 -1.22 -13.81
CA TYR A 357 -11.55 -2.09 -14.98
C TYR A 357 -10.53 -1.73 -16.08
N TRP A 358 -10.05 -0.48 -16.11
CA TRP A 358 -9.24 0.06 -17.21
C TRP A 358 -7.75 -0.25 -17.05
N MET A 359 -7.19 -0.10 -15.85
CA MET A 359 -5.75 -0.29 -15.65
C MET A 359 -5.26 -1.70 -15.99
N PRO A 360 -5.96 -2.79 -15.63
CA PRO A 360 -5.56 -4.13 -16.07
C PRO A 360 -5.46 -4.24 -17.60
N GLN A 361 -6.35 -3.57 -18.35
CA GLN A 361 -6.31 -3.55 -19.81
C GLN A 361 -5.12 -2.73 -20.34
N ALA A 362 -4.81 -1.60 -19.72
CA ALA A 362 -3.66 -0.77 -20.06
C ALA A 362 -2.35 -1.52 -19.85
N ILE A 363 -2.21 -2.23 -18.72
CA ILE A 363 -1.03 -3.07 -18.40
C ILE A 363 -0.85 -4.15 -19.47
N LYS A 364 -1.90 -4.91 -19.78
CA LYS A 364 -1.84 -5.94 -20.83
C LYS A 364 -1.48 -5.36 -22.19
N TYR A 365 -2.07 -4.23 -22.56
CA TYR A 365 -1.74 -3.57 -23.83
C TYR A 365 -0.26 -3.20 -23.87
N LEU A 366 0.26 -2.52 -22.85
CA LEU A 366 1.67 -2.12 -22.82
C LEU A 366 2.63 -3.32 -22.77
N ASP A 367 2.23 -4.43 -22.15
CA ASP A 367 2.99 -5.68 -22.18
C ASP A 367 3.16 -6.19 -23.62
N THR A 368 2.09 -6.22 -24.41
CA THR A 368 2.17 -6.61 -25.84
C THR A 368 3.05 -5.69 -26.68
N GLN A 369 3.26 -4.45 -26.23
CA GLN A 369 4.13 -3.47 -26.88
C GLN A 369 5.57 -3.52 -26.36
N GLY A 370 5.88 -4.34 -25.35
CA GLY A 370 7.17 -4.34 -24.66
C GLY A 370 7.48 -3.01 -23.96
N LYS A 371 6.43 -2.32 -23.46
CA LYS A 371 6.52 -0.96 -22.89
C LYS A 371 6.29 -0.89 -21.39
N LEU A 372 6.05 -2.00 -20.71
CA LEU A 372 6.05 -2.01 -19.25
C LEU A 372 7.47 -1.74 -18.75
N ARG A 373 7.61 -0.76 -17.84
CA ARG A 373 8.91 -0.41 -17.23
C ARG A 373 9.43 -1.54 -16.34
N LEU A 374 8.52 -2.19 -15.61
CA LEU A 374 8.82 -3.30 -14.72
C LEU A 374 7.73 -4.38 -14.87
N GLY A 375 8.13 -5.66 -14.76
CA GLY A 375 7.20 -6.79 -14.77
C GLY A 375 6.55 -7.15 -16.11
N GLY A 376 7.21 -6.84 -17.23
CA GLY A 376 6.77 -7.29 -18.55
C GLY A 376 6.99 -8.79 -18.80
N GLY A 377 6.40 -9.31 -19.88
CA GLY A 377 6.37 -10.74 -20.19
C GLY A 377 5.28 -11.48 -19.42
N LEU A 378 4.08 -10.90 -19.33
CA LEU A 378 3.00 -11.49 -18.55
C LEU A 378 2.64 -12.88 -19.08
N ASN A 379 2.64 -13.86 -18.18
CA ASN A 379 2.27 -15.23 -18.54
C ASN A 379 0.74 -15.36 -18.73
N SER A 380 0.29 -16.53 -19.19
CA SER A 380 -1.14 -16.79 -19.44
C SER A 380 -2.00 -16.66 -18.18
N LEU A 381 -1.45 -17.02 -17.01
CA LEU A 381 -2.16 -16.96 -15.73
C LEU A 381 -2.34 -15.51 -15.24
N GLN A 382 -1.30 -14.68 -15.37
CA GLN A 382 -1.38 -13.24 -15.07
C GLN A 382 -2.38 -12.55 -15.99
N ASN A 383 -2.33 -12.83 -17.30
CA ASN A 383 -3.29 -12.29 -18.26
C ASN A 383 -4.74 -12.68 -17.92
N ALA A 384 -4.98 -13.95 -17.59
CA ALA A 384 -6.31 -14.43 -17.20
C ALA A 384 -6.80 -13.79 -15.88
N ALA A 385 -5.91 -13.59 -14.91
CA ALA A 385 -6.25 -12.94 -13.65
C ALA A 385 -6.64 -11.47 -13.85
N LEU A 386 -5.89 -10.72 -14.66
CA LEU A 386 -6.20 -9.34 -15.04
C LEU A 386 -7.54 -9.23 -15.78
N GLU A 387 -7.85 -10.19 -16.68
CA GLU A 387 -9.14 -10.24 -17.36
C GLU A 387 -10.31 -10.51 -16.42
N ALA A 388 -10.14 -11.46 -15.50
CA ALA A 388 -11.15 -11.78 -14.49
C ALA A 388 -11.41 -10.59 -13.57
N ALA A 389 -10.35 -9.90 -13.12
CA ALA A 389 -10.45 -8.68 -12.34
C ALA A 389 -11.18 -7.56 -13.10
N SER A 390 -10.79 -7.26 -14.34
CA SER A 390 -11.49 -6.29 -15.20
C SER A 390 -12.96 -6.63 -15.41
N LEU A 391 -13.33 -7.92 -15.44
CA LEU A 391 -14.72 -8.35 -15.58
C LEU A 391 -15.51 -8.10 -14.29
N ARG A 392 -14.93 -8.38 -13.12
CA ARG A 392 -15.57 -8.13 -11.82
C ARG A 392 -15.75 -6.64 -11.51
N ALA A 393 -14.90 -5.78 -12.08
CA ALA A 393 -14.93 -4.34 -11.89
C ALA A 393 -15.94 -3.59 -12.79
N LYS A 394 -16.52 -4.24 -13.79
CA LYS A 394 -17.58 -3.69 -14.67
C LYS A 394 -18.96 -3.89 -14.05
#